data_AF-A0A6L6LDE1-F1
#
_entry.id   AF-A0A6L6LDE1-F1
#
_cell.length_a   1.000
_cell.length_b   1.000
_cell.length_c   1.000
_cell.angle_alpha   90.00
_cell.angle_beta   90.00
_cell.angle_gamma   90.00
#
_symmetry.space_group_name_H-M   'P 1'
#
loop_
_entity.id
_entity.type
_entity.pdbx_description
1 polymer ?
#
loop_
_entity_poly.entity_id
_entity_poly.type
_entity_poly.pdbx_seq_one_letter_code
_entity_poly.pdbx_strand_id
1 'polypeptide(L)'
;MKNYKNYVINLTQQYISELINRNEEINIRMFYSTFEEDQYISILNDQDQEVSFNFVNDSIEIELIDPLCEKILITFDTVEQTAKIHLVINFLLDLFFRFNWHESVAALSVADFWELIKNYEKDNLDMTFGYPRIAGSNS
;
A
#
# COMPACT_ATOMS: atom_id res chain seq x y z
N MET A 1 -6.81 6.88 16.21
CA MET A 1 -6.63 5.64 15.42
C MET A 1 -7.89 4.91 14.96
N LYS A 2 -9.07 5.06 15.57
CA LYS A 2 -10.24 4.17 15.35
C LYS A 2 -10.79 4.02 13.91
N ASN A 3 -10.34 4.77 12.91
CA ASN A 3 -10.94 4.76 11.57
C ASN A 3 -10.06 4.20 10.43
N TYR A 4 -8.76 3.94 10.64
CA TYR A 4 -7.90 3.49 9.55
C TYR A 4 -8.26 2.09 9.05
N LYS A 5 -8.67 1.19 9.95
CA LYS A 5 -9.17 -0.12 9.52
C LYS A 5 -10.34 -0.06 8.57
N ASN A 6 -11.35 0.72 8.92
CA ASN A 6 -12.52 0.90 8.05
C ASN A 6 -12.13 1.58 6.74
N TYR A 7 -11.15 2.48 6.78
CA TYR A 7 -10.63 3.12 5.58
C TYR A 7 -9.99 2.11 4.62
N VAL A 8 -9.04 1.29 5.11
CA VAL A 8 -8.38 0.24 4.29
C VAL A 8 -9.42 -0.72 3.73
N ILE A 9 -10.34 -1.22 4.55
CA ILE A 9 -11.40 -2.15 4.12
C ILE A 9 -12.27 -1.55 3.01
N ASN A 10 -12.76 -0.32 3.22
CA ASN A 10 -13.63 0.32 2.24
C ASN A 10 -12.90 0.57 0.92
N LEU A 11 -11.63 0.99 0.98
CA LEU A 11 -10.84 1.25 -0.22
C LEU A 11 -10.53 -0.05 -0.97
N THR A 12 -10.13 -1.12 -0.26
CA THR A 12 -9.96 -2.45 -0.85
C THR A 12 -11.23 -2.95 -1.54
N GLN A 13 -12.40 -2.76 -0.92
CA GLN A 13 -13.69 -3.12 -1.53
C GLN A 13 -13.98 -2.31 -2.81
N GLN A 14 -13.57 -1.04 -2.85
CA GLN A 14 -13.69 -0.21 -4.06
C GLN A 14 -12.82 -0.77 -5.20
N TYR A 15 -11.54 -1.07 -4.94
CA TYR A 15 -10.66 -1.68 -5.94
C TYR A 15 -11.19 -3.02 -6.46
N ILE A 16 -11.62 -3.91 -5.57
CA ILE A 16 -12.20 -5.20 -5.96
C ILE A 16 -13.45 -4.99 -6.85
N SER A 17 -14.31 -4.03 -6.50
CA SER A 17 -15.50 -3.71 -7.30
C SER A 17 -15.13 -3.18 -8.69
N GLU A 18 -14.10 -2.34 -8.80
CA GLU A 18 -13.59 -1.84 -10.08
C GLU A 18 -13.07 -2.96 -10.97
N LEU A 19 -12.28 -3.89 -10.42
CA LEU A 19 -11.72 -5.03 -11.15
C LEU A 19 -12.82 -5.98 -11.64
N ILE A 20 -13.81 -6.27 -10.78
CA ILE A 20 -15.00 -7.06 -11.16
C ILE A 20 -15.75 -6.38 -12.31
N ASN A 21 -15.95 -5.05 -12.25
CA ASN A 21 -16.63 -4.31 -13.31
C ASN A 21 -15.87 -4.31 -14.65
N ARG A 22 -14.55 -4.56 -14.63
CA ARG A 22 -13.70 -4.73 -15.81
C ARG A 22 -13.60 -6.18 -16.30
N ASN A 23 -14.26 -7.12 -15.63
CA ASN A 23 -14.13 -8.57 -15.84
C ASN A 23 -12.69 -9.07 -15.66
N GLU A 24 -11.93 -8.46 -14.75
CA GLU A 24 -10.61 -8.94 -14.36
C GLU A 24 -10.76 -10.03 -13.28
N GLU A 25 -10.03 -11.14 -13.45
CA GLU A 25 -9.96 -12.19 -12.44
C GLU A 25 -8.96 -11.77 -11.36
N ILE A 26 -9.39 -11.84 -10.10
CA ILE A 26 -8.55 -11.49 -8.97
C ILE A 26 -8.78 -12.47 -7.82
N ASN A 27 -7.68 -12.98 -7.26
CA ASN A 27 -7.71 -13.87 -6.10
C ASN A 27 -7.00 -13.19 -4.93
N ILE A 28 -7.77 -12.76 -3.94
CA ILE A 28 -7.28 -11.98 -2.81
C ILE A 28 -7.83 -12.56 -1.52
N ARG A 29 -6.96 -12.64 -0.52
CA ARG A 29 -7.34 -12.91 0.86
C ARG A 29 -7.03 -11.68 1.69
N MET A 30 -8.00 -11.27 2.51
CA MET A 30 -7.83 -10.16 3.44
C MET A 30 -7.98 -10.69 4.86
N PHE A 31 -6.93 -10.54 5.66
CA PHE A 31 -6.98 -10.81 7.09
C PHE A 31 -7.11 -9.49 7.84
N TYR A 32 -7.97 -9.48 8.86
CA TYR A 32 -8.03 -8.36 9.79
C TYR A 32 -8.13 -8.89 11.22
N SER A 33 -7.40 -8.26 12.11
CA SER A 33 -7.43 -8.56 13.55
C SER A 33 -7.46 -7.25 14.33
N THR A 34 -8.04 -7.30 15.52
CA THR A 34 -8.02 -6.19 16.49
C THR A 34 -7.69 -6.77 17.85
N PHE A 35 -6.67 -6.24 18.51
CA PHE A 35 -6.28 -6.65 19.85
C PHE A 35 -6.14 -5.39 20.70
N GLU A 36 -6.99 -5.24 21.71
CA GLU A 36 -7.10 -3.99 22.48
C GLU A 36 -7.32 -2.76 21.58
N GLU A 37 -6.35 -1.85 21.51
CA GLU A 37 -6.37 -0.66 20.65
C GLU A 37 -5.68 -0.88 19.30
N ASP A 38 -4.97 -2.00 19.14
CA ASP A 38 -4.19 -2.31 17.95
C ASP A 38 -5.08 -2.87 16.83
N GLN A 39 -4.74 -2.50 15.59
CA GLN A 39 -5.45 -2.93 14.39
C GLN A 39 -4.46 -3.52 13.39
N TYR A 40 -4.73 -4.72 12.91
CA TYR A 40 -3.88 -5.41 11.94
C TYR A 40 -4.69 -5.74 10.71
N ILE A 41 -4.16 -5.43 9.54
CA ILE A 41 -4.80 -5.71 8.25
C ILE A 41 -3.74 -6.18 7.29
N SER A 42 -3.97 -7.32 6.67
CA SER A 42 -3.10 -7.89 5.64
C SER A 42 -3.95 -8.21 4.42
N ILE A 43 -3.46 -7.84 3.25
CA ILE A 43 -4.06 -8.14 1.96
C ILE A 43 -3.02 -8.88 1.14
N LEU A 44 -3.35 -10.09 0.72
CA LEU A 44 -2.46 -10.96 -0.04
C LEU A 44 -3.17 -11.58 -1.24
N ASN A 45 -2.41 -11.89 -2.28
CA ASN A 45 -2.93 -12.59 -3.44
C ASN A 45 -2.52 -14.08 -3.46
N ASP A 46 -2.72 -14.74 -4.60
CA ASP A 46 -2.36 -16.15 -4.84
C ASP A 46 -0.88 -16.35 -5.21
N GLN A 47 -0.13 -15.27 -5.38
CA GLN A 47 1.32 -15.27 -5.61
C GLN A 47 2.12 -15.04 -4.33
N ASP A 48 1.48 -15.15 -3.16
CA ASP A 48 2.07 -14.86 -1.84
C ASP A 48 2.66 -13.45 -1.72
N GLN A 49 2.15 -12.51 -2.53
CA GLN A 49 2.43 -11.09 -2.41
C GLN A 49 1.50 -10.47 -1.37
N GLU A 50 2.02 -9.57 -0.54
CA GLU A 50 1.27 -9.03 0.60
C GLU A 50 1.58 -7.55 0.85
N VAL A 51 0.53 -6.79 1.15
CA VAL A 51 0.62 -5.48 1.79
C VAL A 51 -0.10 -5.53 3.14
N SER A 52 0.61 -5.15 4.19
CA SER A 52 0.11 -5.20 5.56
C SER A 52 0.22 -3.85 6.26
N PHE A 53 -0.82 -3.51 7.02
CA PHE A 53 -0.95 -2.29 7.81
C PHE A 53 -1.24 -2.67 9.26
N ASN A 54 -0.26 -2.44 10.12
CA ASN A 54 -0.32 -2.70 11.55
C ASN A 54 -0.31 -1.35 12.28
N PHE A 55 -1.40 -1.04 12.97
CA PHE A 55 -1.56 0.17 13.76
C PHE A 55 -1.43 -0.24 15.22
N VAL A 56 -0.25 -0.03 15.82
CA VAL A 56 0.14 -0.59 17.13
C VAL A 56 0.55 0.52 18.08
N ASN A 57 -0.18 0.72 19.18
CA ASN A 57 0.03 1.85 20.10
C ASN A 57 0.18 3.19 19.35
N ASP A 58 1.28 3.90 19.55
CA ASP A 58 1.59 5.16 18.87
C ASP A 58 2.39 4.97 17.57
N SER A 59 2.52 3.75 17.06
CA SER A 59 3.22 3.45 15.80
C SER A 59 2.31 2.88 14.73
N ILE A 60 2.74 3.07 13.50
CA ILE A 60 2.19 2.38 12.33
C ILE A 60 3.35 1.62 11.72
N GLU A 61 3.13 0.35 11.43
CA GLU A 61 4.08 -0.52 10.74
C GLU A 61 3.41 -1.02 9.48
N ILE A 62 4.08 -0.83 8.35
CA ILE A 62 3.63 -1.28 7.05
C ILE A 62 4.64 -2.28 6.52
N GLU A 63 4.15 -3.44 6.11
CA GLU A 63 4.98 -4.49 5.54
C GLU A 63 4.61 -4.71 4.08
N LEU A 64 5.64 -4.74 3.22
CA LEU A 64 5.50 -5.06 1.80
C LEU A 64 6.27 -6.34 1.54
N ILE A 65 5.59 -7.37 1.05
CA ILE A 65 6.16 -8.68 0.76
C ILE A 65 5.91 -9.01 -0.70
N ASP A 66 6.99 -9.31 -1.40
CA ASP A 66 6.98 -10.04 -2.66
C ASP A 66 7.95 -11.22 -2.48
N PRO A 67 7.58 -12.47 -2.81
CA PRO A 67 8.43 -13.63 -2.55
C PRO A 67 9.80 -13.59 -3.22
N LEU A 68 9.98 -12.73 -4.23
CA LEU A 68 11.21 -12.57 -4.99
C LEU A 68 11.99 -11.31 -4.57
N CYS A 69 11.50 -10.54 -3.60
CA CYS A 69 12.15 -9.33 -3.09
C CYS A 69 12.46 -9.44 -1.58
N GLU A 70 13.34 -8.57 -1.10
CA GLU A 70 13.52 -8.38 0.34
C GLU A 70 12.27 -7.72 0.93
N LYS A 71 11.85 -8.20 2.11
CA LYS A 71 10.73 -7.61 2.84
C LYS A 71 11.03 -6.15 3.17
N ILE A 72 10.12 -5.25 2.80
CA ILE A 72 10.21 -3.84 3.18
C ILE A 72 9.34 -3.61 4.42
N LEU A 73 9.94 -3.02 5.46
CA LEU A 73 9.24 -2.58 6.66
C LEU A 73 9.34 -1.05 6.76
N ILE A 74 8.18 -0.39 6.77
CA ILE A 74 8.07 1.06 6.91
C ILE A 74 7.39 1.35 8.25
N THR A 75 8.06 2.13 9.10
CA THR A 75 7.55 2.47 10.44
C THR A 75 7.32 3.97 10.56
N PHE A 76 6.18 4.34 11.15
CA PHE A 76 5.77 5.72 11.40
C PHE A 76 5.46 5.91 12.87
N ASP A 77 5.78 7.08 13.41
CA ASP A 77 5.23 7.57 14.67
C ASP A 77 3.92 8.33 14.38
N THR A 78 2.84 7.93 15.06
CA THR A 78 1.49 8.48 14.88
C THR A 78 1.36 9.93 15.35
N VAL A 79 2.27 10.42 16.20
CA VAL A 79 2.20 11.78 16.76
C VAL A 79 2.41 12.86 15.69
N GLU A 80 3.22 12.58 14.65
CA GLU A 80 3.60 13.58 13.65
C GLU A 80 2.93 13.40 12.27
N GLN A 81 2.40 12.21 11.94
CA GLN A 81 2.10 11.85 10.54
C GLN A 81 0.70 11.29 10.26
N THR A 82 -0.24 11.41 11.20
CA THR A 82 -1.63 10.93 11.08
C THR A 82 -2.42 11.48 9.88
N ALA A 83 -2.03 12.62 9.31
CA ALA A 83 -2.66 13.16 8.09
C ALA A 83 -2.15 12.47 6.81
N LYS A 84 -0.91 11.98 6.81
CA LYS A 84 -0.27 11.35 5.63
C LYS A 84 -0.61 9.89 5.48
N ILE A 85 -1.06 9.22 6.54
CA ILE A 85 -1.34 7.78 6.47
C ILE A 85 -2.43 7.42 5.45
N HIS A 86 -3.48 8.25 5.29
CA HIS A 86 -4.47 7.99 4.24
C HIS A 86 -3.84 8.06 2.84
N LEU A 87 -2.94 9.01 2.63
CA LEU A 87 -2.20 9.13 1.37
C LEU A 87 -1.29 7.92 1.13
N VAL A 88 -0.59 7.44 2.17
CA VAL A 88 0.23 6.23 2.12
C VAL A 88 -0.61 4.99 1.82
N ILE A 89 -1.76 4.84 2.49
CA ILE A 89 -2.70 3.72 2.25
C ILE A 89 -3.17 3.75 0.79
N ASN A 90 -3.60 4.91 0.28
CA ASN A 90 -4.04 5.03 -1.11
C ASN A 90 -2.94 4.67 -2.09
N PHE A 91 -1.74 5.22 -1.89
CA PHE A 91 -0.59 4.94 -2.74
C PHE A 91 -0.26 3.45 -2.80
N LEU A 92 -0.17 2.80 -1.64
CA LEU A 92 0.19 1.38 -1.57
C LEU A 92 -0.92 0.47 -2.12
N LEU A 93 -2.19 0.81 -1.89
CA LEU A 93 -3.30 0.03 -2.46
C LEU A 93 -3.44 0.26 -3.97
N ASP A 94 -3.15 1.44 -4.50
CA ASP A 94 -3.01 1.65 -5.95
C ASP A 94 -1.93 0.73 -6.52
N LEU A 95 -0.74 0.71 -5.91
CA LEU A 95 0.36 -0.17 -6.33
C LEU A 95 -0.03 -1.64 -6.32
N PHE A 96 -0.69 -2.08 -5.25
CA PHE A 96 -1.05 -3.49 -5.07
C PHE A 96 -2.15 -3.96 -6.04
N PHE A 97 -3.18 -3.13 -6.30
CA PHE A 97 -4.33 -3.53 -7.10
C PHE A 97 -4.24 -3.17 -8.58
N ARG A 98 -3.47 -2.15 -8.96
CA ARG A 98 -3.46 -1.61 -10.33
C ARG A 98 -2.15 -1.80 -11.05
N PHE A 99 -1.07 -2.13 -10.34
CA PHE A 99 0.27 -2.20 -10.89
C PHE A 99 0.92 -3.55 -10.62
N ASN A 100 2.08 -3.77 -11.25
CA ASN A 100 2.85 -4.98 -11.01
C ASN A 100 3.49 -4.86 -9.62
N TRP A 101 3.00 -5.66 -8.67
CA TRP A 101 3.48 -5.60 -7.29
C TRP A 101 4.98 -5.90 -7.16
N HIS A 102 5.48 -6.90 -7.89
CA HIS A 102 6.90 -7.25 -7.90
C HIS A 102 7.77 -6.06 -8.32
N GLU A 103 7.44 -5.43 -9.45
CA GLU A 103 8.17 -4.24 -9.92
C GLU A 103 8.02 -3.05 -8.97
N SER A 104 6.84 -2.90 -8.37
CA SER A 104 6.56 -1.84 -7.40
C SER A 104 7.39 -1.99 -6.13
N VAL A 105 7.44 -3.19 -5.54
CA VAL A 105 8.27 -3.48 -4.35
C VAL A 105 9.76 -3.32 -4.68
N ALA A 106 10.21 -3.83 -5.83
CA ALA A 106 11.58 -3.64 -6.29
C ALA A 106 11.94 -2.15 -6.41
N ALA A 107 11.07 -1.32 -6.99
CA ALA A 107 11.28 0.14 -7.07
C ALA A 107 11.30 0.81 -5.68
N LEU A 108 10.37 0.42 -4.79
CA LEU A 108 10.30 0.95 -3.43
C LEU A 108 11.52 0.58 -2.58
N SER A 109 12.20 -0.53 -2.88
CA SER A 109 13.41 -0.96 -2.16
C SER A 109 14.61 -0.02 -2.34
N VAL A 110 14.63 0.77 -3.43
CA VAL A 110 15.75 1.64 -3.78
C VAL A 110 15.39 3.13 -3.83
N ALA A 111 14.11 3.47 -3.83
CA ALA A 111 13.62 4.84 -3.92
C ALA A 111 13.47 5.50 -2.54
N ASP A 112 13.49 6.84 -2.52
CA ASP A 112 13.03 7.59 -1.35
C ASP A 112 11.50 7.51 -1.28
N PHE A 113 11.01 6.69 -0.36
CA PHE A 113 9.57 6.48 -0.13
C PHE A 113 8.82 7.80 0.07
N TRP A 114 9.39 8.75 0.82
CA TRP A 114 8.71 10.00 1.14
C TRP A 114 8.68 10.97 -0.02
N GLU A 115 9.72 10.95 -0.86
CA GLU A 115 9.70 11.66 -2.12
C GLU A 115 8.62 11.12 -3.05
N LEU A 116 8.45 9.79 -3.14
CA LEU A 116 7.37 9.18 -3.93
C LEU A 116 6.00 9.59 -3.41
N ILE A 117 5.75 9.52 -2.10
CA ILE A 117 4.48 9.94 -1.50
C ILE A 117 4.17 11.41 -1.80
N LYS A 118 5.18 12.29 -1.71
CA LYS A 118 5.02 13.72 -2.04
C LYS A 118 4.70 13.96 -3.52
N ASN A 119 5.24 13.13 -4.41
CA ASN A 119 4.93 13.21 -5.83
C ASN A 119 3.56 12.61 -6.15
N TYR A 120 3.14 11.55 -5.45
CA TYR A 120 1.80 10.99 -5.54
C TYR A 120 0.73 12.01 -5.15
N GLU A 121 0.94 12.75 -4.04
CA GLU A 121 0.05 13.83 -3.61
C GLU A 121 -0.16 14.92 -4.68
N LYS A 122 0.87 15.15 -5.50
CA LYS A 122 0.89 16.20 -6.53
C LYS A 122 0.48 15.72 -7.91
N ASP A 123 0.08 14.46 -8.06
CA ASP A 123 -0.19 13.82 -9.35
C ASP A 123 1.03 13.89 -10.32
N ASN A 124 2.23 13.81 -9.73
CA ASN A 124 3.52 13.90 -10.43
C ASN A 124 4.23 12.54 -10.55
N LEU A 125 3.53 11.44 -10.24
CA LEU A 125 4.07 10.10 -10.46
C LEU A 125 3.62 9.57 -11.82
N ASP A 126 4.60 9.17 -12.63
CA ASP A 126 4.36 8.31 -13.77
C ASP A 126 4.22 6.86 -13.26
N MET A 127 3.04 6.30 -13.46
CA MET A 127 2.70 4.93 -13.05
C MET A 127 2.53 4.01 -14.29
N THR A 128 2.78 4.48 -15.50
CA THR A 128 2.47 3.74 -16.75
C THR A 128 3.30 2.47 -16.94
N PHE A 129 4.47 2.38 -16.32
CA PHE A 129 5.44 1.28 -16.49
C PHE A 129 5.31 0.16 -15.46
N GLY A 130 4.18 0.04 -14.76
CA GLY A 130 3.97 -1.04 -13.79
C GLY A 130 4.58 -0.79 -12.40
N TYR A 131 5.25 0.36 -12.20
CA TYR A 131 5.82 0.79 -10.91
C TYR A 131 5.96 2.32 -10.83
N PRO A 132 6.07 2.92 -9.63
CA PRO A 132 6.03 4.37 -9.46
C PRO A 132 7.36 5.04 -9.84
N ARG A 133 7.29 6.09 -10.67
CA ARG A 133 8.45 6.95 -11.04
C ARG A 133 8.07 8.42 -10.99
N ILE A 134 9.04 9.32 -10.82
CA ILE A 134 8.79 10.76 -10.90
C ILE A 134 8.61 11.15 -12.38
N ALA A 135 7.51 11.83 -12.71
CA ALA A 135 7.23 12.25 -14.07
C ALA A 135 8.35 13.16 -14.62
N GLY A 136 8.92 12.80 -15.77
CA GLY A 136 10.00 13.56 -16.40
C GLY A 136 11.42 13.26 -15.87
N SER A 137 11.58 12.33 -14.92
CA SER A 137 12.90 11.78 -14.61
C SER A 137 13.30 10.80 -15.73
N ASN A 138 13.90 11.31 -16.79
CA ASN A 138 14.53 10.45 -17.79
C ASN A 138 15.70 9.72 -17.11
N SER A 139 15.53 8.42 -16.90
CA SER A 139 16.62 7.50 -16.58
C SER A 139 17.40 7.17 -17.84
#